data_AF-A0A9D6MM85-F1
#
_entry.id   AF-A0A9D6MM85-F1
#
_cell.length_a   1.000
_cell.length_b   1.000
_cell.length_c   1.000
_cell.angle_alpha   90.00
_cell.angle_beta   90.00
_cell.angle_gamma   90.00
#
_symmetry.space_group_name_H-M   'P 1'
#
loop_
_entity.id
_entity.type
_entity.pdbx_description
1 polymer ?
#
loop_
_entity_poly.entity_id
_entity_poly.type
_entity_poly.pdbx_seq_one_letter_code
_entity_poly.pdbx_strand_id
1 'polypeptide(L)'
;MNSTQFARHAPTRAGTPQPASLRPSCRARLRRALGIAALAAVATTVFFTLDRRDAGAGCNLIPPMPGIFRSALGGTDRPFAGPGEVMELMVRPAVCDGASPAFVAKTAADYVVTVVFTPPGGAADRNNVVVLAPSCATIAPAMQSCAERPDVGTATCVEANGRGRPTGVELVDREGEPRLRVRFPDTDPLVGGPDDERTLTGPATIAVTTAGAPLPCGLASARCAESAALPGLVACVDEFFTADGSCHTAPANVDQTFAHFTALPPLNDYRAIVAASGDAAARDTALAAEVRFTVDGAGNILIPIDWRGTLVSDPGLPAQRQLRGSNTVRALLTLAGSITLPSRDFVSAYTPGGAVLPPMFEPQSARNEVTLFGSTDVPLTVLRLARRSAAFKECADGTHRGLPCLVSADCAGGTCRAASCVGGTKSGKTCASDADCPSGECGHGLFEFRDQLVAGVGPVIIARHQNVALERSEPDVTQMCVWQ
;
A
#
# COMPACT_ATOMS: atom_id res chain seq x y z
N MET A 1 -39.00 -74.12 -12.30
CA MET A 1 -37.96 -75.09 -11.90
C MET A 1 -36.85 -74.29 -11.25
N ASN A 2 -36.50 -74.31 -9.97
CA ASN A 2 -36.94 -74.90 -8.68
C ASN A 2 -36.57 -73.81 -7.63
N SER A 3 -37.41 -73.40 -6.67
CA SER A 3 -37.76 -74.05 -5.37
C SER A 3 -36.52 -74.52 -4.60
N THR A 4 -36.21 -74.04 -3.37
CA THR A 4 -36.92 -74.22 -2.07
C THR A 4 -36.35 -73.25 -1.01
N GLN A 5 -37.13 -72.45 -0.26
CA GLN A 5 -37.73 -72.68 1.10
C GLN A 5 -36.71 -72.95 2.23
N PHE A 6 -36.68 -72.24 3.37
CA PHE A 6 -37.57 -72.26 4.57
C PHE A 6 -37.11 -71.09 5.51
N ALA A 7 -37.81 -70.51 6.50
CA ALA A 7 -39.20 -70.48 6.95
C ALA A 7 -39.39 -69.45 8.10
N ARG A 8 -40.60 -68.87 8.13
CA ARG A 8 -41.49 -68.44 9.25
C ARG A 8 -40.93 -68.23 10.67
N HIS A 9 -41.33 -67.12 11.31
CA HIS A 9 -42.28 -67.11 12.45
C HIS A 9 -42.66 -65.70 12.94
N ALA A 10 -43.96 -65.43 12.99
CA ALA A 10 -44.67 -64.64 14.02
C ALA A 10 -45.68 -65.63 14.67
N PRO A 11 -46.43 -65.34 15.77
CA PRO A 11 -46.61 -64.09 16.54
C PRO A 11 -46.59 -64.32 18.09
N THR A 12 -46.71 -63.27 18.93
CA THR A 12 -47.62 -63.31 20.10
C THR A 12 -47.79 -61.96 20.81
N ARG A 13 -49.03 -61.76 21.26
CA ARG A 13 -49.59 -60.61 21.98
C ARG A 13 -49.71 -61.01 23.46
N ALA A 14 -49.10 -60.25 24.37
CA ALA A 14 -49.33 -60.29 25.82
C ALA A 14 -49.05 -58.85 26.30
N GLY A 15 -49.97 -58.10 26.89
CA GLY A 15 -50.72 -58.40 28.11
C GLY A 15 -50.42 -57.22 29.04
N THR A 16 -51.37 -56.30 29.17
CA THR A 16 -51.25 -55.05 29.94
C THR A 16 -51.17 -55.36 31.44
N PRO A 17 -50.09 -54.97 32.17
CA PRO A 17 -50.10 -55.01 33.62
C PRO A 17 -50.68 -53.71 34.18
N GLN A 18 -51.70 -53.84 35.03
CA GLN A 18 -52.20 -52.78 35.90
C GLN A 18 -51.05 -52.21 36.77
N PRO A 19 -50.93 -50.89 36.93
CA PRO A 19 -49.98 -50.31 37.86
C PRO A 19 -50.46 -50.54 39.31
N ALA A 20 -49.68 -51.34 40.04
CA ALA A 20 -49.78 -51.46 41.48
C ALA A 20 -49.52 -50.09 42.15
N SER A 21 -50.37 -49.74 43.11
CA SER A 21 -50.27 -48.55 43.94
C SER A 21 -48.99 -48.56 44.78
N LEU A 22 -48.01 -47.72 44.42
CA LEU A 22 -46.81 -47.48 45.19
C LEU A 22 -46.98 -46.28 46.13
N ARG A 23 -46.56 -46.53 47.38
CA ARG A 23 -46.77 -45.73 48.60
C ARG A 23 -46.11 -44.32 48.55
N PRO A 24 -46.59 -43.35 49.35
CA PRO A 24 -46.34 -41.91 49.17
C PRO A 24 -44.94 -41.42 49.54
N SER A 25 -44.06 -42.27 50.08
CA SER A 25 -42.82 -41.84 50.73
C SER A 25 -41.58 -41.82 49.82
N CYS A 26 -41.68 -42.23 48.56
CA CYS A 26 -40.53 -42.26 47.63
C CYS A 26 -40.54 -41.14 46.56
N ARG A 27 -41.55 -40.25 46.55
CA ARG A 27 -41.66 -39.13 45.58
C ARG A 27 -40.82 -37.90 45.94
N ALA A 28 -40.39 -37.76 47.20
CA ALA A 28 -39.62 -36.59 47.65
C ALA A 28 -38.12 -36.68 47.35
N ARG A 29 -37.54 -37.89 47.28
CA ARG A 29 -36.11 -38.08 46.96
C ARG A 29 -35.82 -38.12 45.46
N LEU A 30 -36.77 -38.55 44.63
CA LEU A 30 -36.60 -38.55 43.17
C LEU A 30 -36.68 -37.14 42.56
N ARG A 31 -37.50 -36.24 43.13
CA ARG A 31 -37.57 -34.83 42.69
C ARG A 31 -36.30 -34.02 42.99
N ARG A 32 -35.55 -34.36 44.06
CA ARG A 32 -34.25 -33.73 44.35
C ARG A 32 -33.12 -34.27 43.46
N ALA A 33 -33.15 -35.55 43.08
CA ALA A 33 -32.17 -36.12 42.14
C ALA A 33 -32.39 -35.62 40.70
N LEU A 34 -33.64 -35.48 40.24
CA LEU A 34 -33.97 -34.89 38.93
C LEU A 34 -33.69 -33.38 38.87
N GLY A 35 -33.83 -32.65 39.98
CA GLY A 35 -33.47 -31.22 40.04
C GLY A 35 -31.97 -30.97 39.92
N ILE A 36 -31.13 -31.81 40.54
CA ILE A 36 -29.66 -31.69 40.46
C ILE A 36 -29.14 -32.17 39.09
N ALA A 37 -29.73 -33.23 38.52
CA ALA A 37 -29.38 -33.67 37.16
C ALA A 37 -29.81 -32.66 36.08
N ALA A 38 -30.95 -31.98 36.24
CA ALA A 38 -31.39 -30.92 35.33
C ALA A 38 -30.52 -29.65 35.46
N LEU A 39 -30.10 -29.26 36.67
CA LEU A 39 -29.18 -28.15 36.87
C LEU A 39 -27.76 -28.47 36.37
N ALA A 40 -27.29 -29.71 36.54
CA ALA A 40 -26.02 -30.15 35.95
C ALA A 40 -26.09 -30.19 34.42
N ALA A 41 -27.19 -30.68 33.84
CA ALA A 41 -27.39 -30.67 32.38
C ALA A 41 -27.47 -29.23 31.83
N VAL A 42 -28.19 -28.32 32.49
CA VAL A 42 -28.25 -26.91 32.08
C VAL A 42 -26.89 -26.21 32.28
N ALA A 43 -26.16 -26.47 33.37
CA ALA A 43 -24.82 -25.92 33.56
C ALA A 43 -23.82 -26.46 32.54
N THR A 44 -23.93 -27.74 32.15
CA THR A 44 -23.07 -28.33 31.11
C THR A 44 -23.44 -27.78 29.73
N THR A 45 -24.73 -27.57 29.44
CA THR A 45 -25.18 -26.96 28.17
C THR A 45 -24.77 -25.48 28.09
N VAL A 46 -24.87 -24.73 29.19
CA VAL A 46 -24.41 -23.33 29.26
C VAL A 46 -22.89 -23.23 29.18
N PHE A 47 -22.13 -24.16 29.75
CA PHE A 47 -20.66 -24.18 29.58
C PHE A 47 -20.21 -24.61 28.17
N PHE A 48 -21.00 -25.40 27.43
CA PHE A 48 -20.71 -25.71 26.02
C PHE A 48 -21.25 -24.67 25.02
N THR A 49 -22.13 -23.74 25.45
CA THR A 49 -22.55 -22.57 24.65
C THR A 49 -21.82 -21.28 25.02
N LEU A 50 -20.93 -21.32 26.02
CA LEU A 50 -19.98 -20.25 26.24
C LEU A 50 -18.96 -20.28 25.11
N ASP A 51 -19.23 -19.47 24.09
CA ASP A 51 -18.25 -18.80 23.24
C ASP A 51 -17.01 -19.67 23.00
N ARG A 52 -17.09 -20.58 22.01
CA ARG A 52 -15.92 -20.77 21.15
C ARG A 52 -15.66 -19.41 20.51
N ARG A 53 -14.97 -18.54 21.26
CA ARG A 53 -14.12 -17.54 20.65
C ARG A 53 -13.12 -18.39 19.89
N ASP A 54 -13.39 -18.55 18.61
CA ASP A 54 -12.40 -19.00 17.66
C ASP A 54 -11.21 -18.06 17.87
N ALA A 55 -10.23 -18.55 18.63
CA ALA A 55 -8.91 -17.99 18.65
C ALA A 55 -8.39 -18.28 17.24
N GLY A 56 -8.70 -17.36 16.32
CA GLY A 56 -8.08 -17.27 15.01
C GLY A 56 -6.60 -16.98 15.22
N ALA A 57 -5.85 -17.98 15.66
CA ALA A 57 -4.41 -18.05 15.56
C ALA A 57 -4.10 -18.35 14.10
N GLY A 58 -4.45 -17.43 13.20
CA GLY A 58 -3.67 -17.30 12.00
C GLY A 58 -2.25 -16.95 12.42
N CYS A 59 -1.26 -17.48 11.72
CA CYS A 59 0.09 -16.92 11.73
C CYS A 59 0.08 -15.53 11.07
N ASN A 60 -0.81 -14.65 11.53
CA ASN A 60 -0.76 -13.25 11.28
C ASN A 60 0.49 -12.85 12.05
N LEU A 61 1.57 -12.59 11.32
CA LEU A 61 2.76 -11.93 11.82
C LEU A 61 2.35 -10.95 12.93
N ILE A 62 3.11 -10.92 14.03
CA ILE A 62 3.11 -9.78 14.96
C ILE A 62 2.94 -8.54 14.08
N PRO A 63 1.83 -7.78 14.19
CA PRO A 63 1.56 -6.71 13.25
C PRO A 63 2.83 -5.89 13.18
N PRO A 64 3.43 -5.73 11.99
CA PRO A 64 4.70 -5.03 11.88
C PRO A 64 4.50 -3.71 12.59
N MET A 65 5.37 -3.46 13.57
CA MET A 65 5.29 -2.26 14.39
C MET A 65 5.17 -1.08 13.42
N PRO A 66 4.15 -0.21 13.55
CA PRO A 66 3.99 0.93 12.65
C PRO A 66 5.33 1.67 12.57
N GLY A 67 5.94 1.63 11.39
CA GLY A 67 7.23 2.26 11.17
C GLY A 67 7.05 3.76 11.24
N ILE A 68 7.90 4.44 12.01
CA ILE A 68 8.01 5.89 11.90
C ILE A 68 8.97 6.18 10.76
N PHE A 69 8.48 6.84 9.72
CA PHE A 69 9.30 7.32 8.62
C PHE A 69 9.79 8.72 8.96
N ARG A 70 11.05 8.80 9.42
CA ARG A 70 11.68 10.05 9.88
C ARG A 70 11.97 10.95 8.69
N SER A 71 11.53 12.20 8.78
CA SER A 71 11.88 13.29 7.86
C SER A 71 12.79 14.30 8.55
N ALA A 72 13.06 15.42 7.87
CA ALA A 72 13.86 16.53 8.37
C ALA A 72 13.25 17.25 9.58
N LEU A 73 11.92 17.35 9.64
CA LEU A 73 11.20 17.90 10.78
C LEU A 73 9.93 17.08 11.04
N GLY A 74 10.05 16.09 11.93
CA GLY A 74 9.01 15.13 12.25
C GLY A 74 9.07 13.86 11.41
N GLY A 75 7.94 13.18 11.31
CA GLY A 75 7.81 11.97 10.50
C GLY A 75 6.36 11.50 10.38
N THR A 76 6.16 10.46 9.57
CA THR A 76 4.85 9.86 9.31
C THR A 76 4.79 8.40 9.74
N ASP A 77 3.58 7.87 9.94
CA ASP A 77 3.33 6.44 10.20
C ASP A 77 3.43 5.55 8.94
N ARG A 78 3.67 6.16 7.78
CA ARG A 78 3.73 5.51 6.46
C ARG A 78 4.57 6.32 5.46
N PRO A 79 5.12 5.68 4.41
CA PRO A 79 5.92 6.38 3.41
C PRO A 79 5.09 6.93 2.23
N PHE A 80 3.82 6.60 2.17
CA PHE A 80 2.93 6.98 1.08
C PHE A 80 1.49 7.05 1.56
N ALA A 81 0.64 7.78 0.83
CA ALA A 81 -0.80 7.80 1.07
C ALA A 81 -1.58 8.00 -0.23
N GLY A 82 -2.71 7.32 -0.35
CA GLY A 82 -3.71 7.54 -1.38
C GLY A 82 -4.75 8.60 -0.98
N PRO A 83 -5.59 9.04 -1.93
CA PRO A 83 -6.65 10.02 -1.67
C PRO A 83 -7.63 9.51 -0.62
N GLY A 84 -7.92 10.35 0.38
CA GLY A 84 -8.84 10.03 1.46
C GLY A 84 -8.29 9.09 2.54
N GLU A 85 -7.10 8.52 2.37
CA GLU A 85 -6.42 7.76 3.42
C GLU A 85 -6.02 8.66 4.58
N VAL A 86 -5.90 8.08 5.77
CA VAL A 86 -5.57 8.84 6.98
C VAL A 86 -4.19 8.45 7.47
N MET A 87 -3.30 9.43 7.60
CA MET A 87 -1.94 9.30 8.10
C MET A 87 -1.75 10.07 9.41
N GLU A 88 -0.76 9.69 10.20
CA GLU A 88 -0.36 10.41 11.42
C GLU A 88 1.00 11.09 11.20
N LEU A 89 1.08 12.37 11.52
CA LEU A 89 2.33 13.11 11.65
C LEU A 89 2.72 13.19 13.12
N MET A 90 4.01 13.02 13.38
CA MET A 90 4.60 13.15 14.71
C MET A 90 5.85 14.01 14.68
N VAL A 91 6.11 14.67 15.79
CA VAL A 91 7.30 15.51 16.02
C VAL A 91 7.82 15.23 17.43
N ARG A 92 9.13 15.07 17.56
CA ARG A 92 9.84 14.75 18.80
C ARG A 92 10.96 15.77 19.03
N PRO A 93 10.64 16.98 19.54
CA PRO A 93 11.64 18.03 19.72
C PRO A 93 12.80 17.66 20.63
N ALA A 94 12.55 16.78 21.60
CA ALA A 94 13.57 16.28 22.52
C ALA A 94 14.54 15.26 21.90
N VAL A 95 14.30 14.80 20.66
CA VAL A 95 15.10 13.76 20.00
C VAL A 95 15.77 14.30 18.75
N CYS A 96 15.01 14.53 17.67
CA CYS A 96 15.54 14.99 16.39
C CYS A 96 14.88 16.26 15.85
N ASP A 97 13.71 16.64 16.38
CA ASP A 97 12.88 17.70 15.79
C ASP A 97 13.01 19.03 16.55
N GLY A 98 14.21 19.36 17.01
CA GLY A 98 14.46 20.48 17.94
C GLY A 98 14.02 21.85 17.43
N ALA A 99 13.83 22.02 16.12
CA ALA A 99 13.29 23.23 15.51
C ALA A 99 11.75 23.31 15.58
N SER A 100 11.07 22.20 15.88
CA SER A 100 9.61 22.13 15.94
C SER A 100 9.11 22.67 17.28
N PRO A 101 8.07 23.53 17.29
CA PRO A 101 7.34 23.90 18.50
C PRO A 101 6.43 22.78 19.04
N ALA A 102 6.43 21.59 18.43
CA ALA A 102 5.48 20.49 18.67
C ALA A 102 4.01 20.81 18.38
N PHE A 103 3.17 19.77 18.41
CA PHE A 103 1.72 19.89 18.30
C PHE A 103 1.10 20.33 19.64
N VAL A 104 1.40 21.56 20.09
CA VAL A 104 1.01 22.10 21.41
C VAL A 104 -0.35 22.81 21.43
N ALA A 105 -1.00 22.99 20.27
CA ALA A 105 -2.26 23.71 20.20
C ALA A 105 -3.42 22.88 20.78
N LYS A 106 -4.54 23.56 21.09
CA LYS A 106 -5.69 22.92 21.73
C LYS A 106 -6.63 22.27 20.74
N THR A 107 -6.62 22.72 19.48
CA THR A 107 -7.56 22.23 18.47
C THR A 107 -6.87 22.00 17.13
N ALA A 108 -7.45 21.11 16.32
CA ALA A 108 -6.99 20.89 14.95
C ALA A 108 -7.15 22.13 14.06
N ALA A 109 -8.03 23.07 14.43
CA ALA A 109 -8.22 24.32 13.68
C ALA A 109 -7.03 25.29 13.79
N ASP A 110 -6.13 25.04 14.75
CA ASP A 110 -4.92 25.82 14.94
C ASP A 110 -3.79 25.41 13.97
N TYR A 111 -4.05 24.45 13.08
CA TYR A 111 -3.09 23.94 12.10
C TYR A 111 -3.61 24.07 10.66
N VAL A 112 -2.69 24.35 9.76
CA VAL A 112 -2.89 24.33 8.31
C VAL A 112 -1.89 23.34 7.73
N VAL A 113 -2.39 22.39 6.93
CA VAL A 113 -1.55 21.38 6.27
C VAL A 113 -1.42 21.74 4.80
N THR A 114 -0.19 21.87 4.33
CA THR A 114 0.14 22.13 2.93
C THR A 114 0.78 20.90 2.34
N VAL A 115 0.20 20.36 1.26
CA VAL A 115 0.74 19.25 0.48
C VAL A 115 1.20 19.80 -0.86
N VAL A 116 2.48 19.67 -1.17
CA VAL A 116 3.06 20.08 -2.45
C VAL A 116 3.37 18.84 -3.26
N PHE A 117 2.69 18.67 -4.38
CA PHE A 117 2.92 17.57 -5.32
C PHE A 117 3.94 18.02 -6.35
N THR A 118 5.03 17.25 -6.48
CA THR A 118 6.18 17.57 -7.34
C THR A 118 6.31 16.49 -8.41
N PRO A 119 5.70 16.67 -9.60
CA PRO A 119 5.74 15.67 -10.65
C PRO A 119 7.19 15.39 -11.06
N PRO A 120 7.62 14.11 -11.05
CA PRO A 120 9.01 13.77 -11.30
C PRO A 120 9.37 14.05 -12.77
N GLY A 121 10.52 14.69 -13.00
CA GLY A 121 11.00 15.04 -14.34
C GLY A 121 10.24 16.18 -15.04
N GLY A 122 9.24 16.78 -14.39
CA GLY A 122 8.51 17.96 -14.89
C GLY A 122 9.29 19.27 -14.72
N ALA A 123 8.88 20.30 -15.45
CA ALA A 123 9.30 21.66 -15.15
C ALA A 123 8.73 22.10 -13.79
N ALA A 124 9.47 22.93 -13.05
CA ALA A 124 9.09 23.35 -11.69
C ALA A 124 7.77 24.13 -11.65
N ASP A 125 7.34 24.71 -12.77
CA ASP A 125 6.03 25.35 -12.92
C ASP A 125 4.84 24.35 -12.92
N ARG A 126 5.10 23.05 -12.72
CA ARG A 126 4.07 22.00 -12.59
C ARG A 126 3.80 21.55 -11.17
N ASN A 127 4.44 22.17 -10.17
CA ASN A 127 4.18 21.82 -8.77
C ASN A 127 2.77 22.24 -8.38
N ASN A 128 2.03 21.37 -7.72
CA ASN A 128 0.65 21.66 -7.29
C ASN A 128 0.61 21.75 -5.76
N VAL A 129 0.13 22.87 -5.24
CA VAL A 129 0.01 23.10 -3.80
C VAL A 129 -1.46 22.90 -3.40
N VAL A 130 -1.71 21.95 -2.49
CA VAL A 130 -3.03 21.71 -1.92
C VAL A 130 -2.98 22.01 -0.43
N VAL A 131 -3.82 22.94 0.03
CA VAL A 131 -3.86 23.37 1.43
C VAL A 131 -5.13 22.87 2.09
N LEU A 132 -4.99 22.07 3.15
CA LEU A 132 -6.05 21.69 4.06
C LEU A 132 -6.13 22.73 5.18
N ALA A 133 -7.22 23.51 5.20
CA ALA A 133 -7.42 24.56 6.18
C ALA A 133 -8.85 24.55 6.73
N PRO A 134 -9.10 25.01 7.97
CA PRO A 134 -10.46 25.06 8.53
C PRO A 134 -11.43 25.97 7.75
N SER A 135 -10.90 26.97 7.05
CA SER A 135 -11.67 27.92 6.24
C SER A 135 -10.80 28.38 5.07
N CYS A 136 -11.21 28.05 3.85
CA CYS A 136 -10.50 28.49 2.65
C CYS A 136 -10.61 30.00 2.43
N ALA A 137 -11.74 30.59 2.85
CA ALA A 137 -11.93 32.04 2.77
C ALA A 137 -10.88 32.81 3.58
N THR A 138 -10.47 32.28 4.74
CA THR A 138 -9.52 32.95 5.63
C THR A 138 -8.10 32.99 5.05
N ILE A 139 -7.72 31.98 4.27
CA ILE A 139 -6.38 31.87 3.69
C ILE A 139 -6.30 32.30 2.22
N ALA A 140 -7.41 32.77 1.62
CA ALA A 140 -7.48 33.12 0.21
C ALA A 140 -6.39 34.11 -0.25
N PRO A 141 -6.01 35.17 0.51
CA PRO A 141 -4.90 36.04 0.11
C PRO A 141 -3.55 35.31 0.07
N ALA A 142 -3.29 34.42 1.02
CA ALA A 142 -2.06 33.63 1.05
C ALA A 142 -2.02 32.61 -0.10
N MET A 143 -3.17 32.02 -0.45
CA MET A 143 -3.31 31.16 -1.63
C MET A 143 -3.00 31.89 -2.93
N GLN A 144 -3.46 33.14 -3.07
CA GLN A 144 -3.15 33.96 -4.24
C GLN A 144 -1.64 34.23 -4.36
N SER A 145 -0.98 34.64 -3.27
CA SER A 145 0.48 34.83 -3.27
C SER A 145 1.25 33.53 -3.52
N CYS A 146 0.71 32.39 -3.09
CA CYS A 146 1.27 31.08 -3.39
C CYS A 146 1.22 30.77 -4.90
N ALA A 147 0.08 31.02 -5.53
CA ALA A 147 -0.15 30.77 -6.96
C ALA A 147 0.65 31.71 -7.88
N GLU A 148 1.05 32.89 -7.39
CA GLU A 148 1.88 33.84 -8.15
C GLU A 148 3.36 33.46 -8.20
N ARG A 149 3.78 32.42 -7.47
CA ARG A 149 5.17 31.96 -7.50
C ARG A 149 5.51 31.25 -8.81
N PRO A 150 6.73 31.46 -9.36
CA PRO A 150 7.13 30.85 -10.63
C PRO A 150 7.35 29.33 -10.56
N ASP A 151 7.53 28.78 -9.37
CA ASP A 151 7.72 27.35 -9.09
C ASP A 151 6.43 26.67 -8.61
N VAL A 152 5.27 27.31 -8.77
CA VAL A 152 3.96 26.78 -8.42
C VAL A 152 3.05 26.86 -9.65
N GLY A 153 2.57 25.71 -10.11
CA GLY A 153 1.62 25.62 -11.22
C GLY A 153 0.19 25.91 -10.78
N THR A 154 -0.25 25.29 -9.69
CA THR A 154 -1.56 25.56 -9.09
C THR A 154 -1.48 25.63 -7.57
N ALA A 155 -2.36 26.42 -6.97
CA ALA A 155 -2.57 26.44 -5.53
C ALA A 155 -4.07 26.33 -5.23
N THR A 156 -4.49 25.24 -4.59
CA THR A 156 -5.88 24.93 -4.27
C THR A 156 -6.08 24.77 -2.77
N CYS A 157 -7.19 25.28 -2.23
CA CYS A 157 -7.57 25.04 -0.84
C CYS A 157 -8.72 24.02 -0.75
N VAL A 158 -8.63 23.13 0.22
CA VAL A 158 -9.68 22.19 0.60
C VAL A 158 -10.04 22.44 2.06
N GLU A 159 -11.33 22.64 2.34
CA GLU A 159 -11.79 22.84 3.71
C GLU A 159 -11.62 21.54 4.53
N ALA A 160 -10.73 21.60 5.51
CA ALA A 160 -10.58 20.58 6.52
C ALA A 160 -11.79 20.60 7.46
N ASN A 161 -12.29 19.42 7.84
CA ASN A 161 -13.39 19.26 8.80
C ASN A 161 -14.73 19.88 8.34
N GLY A 162 -14.90 20.14 7.04
CA GLY A 162 -16.13 20.65 6.45
C GLY A 162 -17.30 19.66 6.49
N ARG A 163 -18.49 20.11 6.06
CA ARG A 163 -19.69 19.26 5.99
C ARG A 163 -19.42 18.04 5.10
N GLY A 164 -19.67 16.84 5.65
CA GLY A 164 -19.44 15.56 4.96
C GLY A 164 -18.04 14.97 5.12
N ARG A 165 -17.05 15.75 5.60
CA ARG A 165 -15.69 15.28 5.91
C ARG A 165 -15.21 15.83 7.27
N PRO A 166 -15.90 15.51 8.40
CA PRO A 166 -15.66 16.16 9.69
C PRO A 166 -14.31 15.83 10.35
N THR A 167 -13.57 14.85 9.82
CA THR A 167 -12.27 14.39 10.34
C THR A 167 -11.20 14.45 9.24
N GLY A 168 -10.98 15.64 8.70
CA GLY A 168 -9.89 15.96 7.78
C GLY A 168 -8.56 16.21 8.49
N VAL A 169 -8.60 16.91 9.63
CA VAL A 169 -7.42 17.17 10.49
C VAL A 169 -7.85 17.03 11.94
N GLU A 170 -7.13 16.24 12.72
CA GLU A 170 -7.44 15.91 14.11
C GLU A 170 -6.16 15.85 14.95
N LEU A 171 -6.20 16.39 16.16
CA LEU A 171 -5.15 16.14 17.16
C LEU A 171 -5.46 14.85 17.90
N VAL A 172 -4.50 13.94 17.94
CA VAL A 172 -4.63 12.67 18.66
C VAL A 172 -3.48 12.51 19.65
N ASP A 173 -3.76 11.93 20.81
CA ASP A 173 -2.74 11.59 21.80
C ASP A 173 -2.37 10.11 21.65
N ARG A 174 -1.06 9.83 21.55
CA ARG A 174 -0.52 8.47 21.59
C ARG A 174 0.45 8.38 22.75
N GLU A 175 -0.02 7.82 23.87
CA GLU A 175 0.81 7.58 25.05
C GLU A 175 1.45 8.87 25.61
N GLY A 176 0.73 9.99 25.56
CA GLY A 176 1.22 11.29 26.00
C GLY A 176 2.02 12.07 24.95
N GLU A 177 2.18 11.53 23.74
CA GLU A 177 2.74 12.24 22.61
C GLU A 177 1.62 12.77 21.69
N PRO A 178 1.47 14.10 21.55
CA PRO A 178 0.49 14.66 20.63
C PRO A 178 0.94 14.43 19.18
N ARG A 179 0.00 14.01 18.33
CA ARG A 179 0.18 13.77 16.91
C ARG A 179 -0.91 14.48 16.12
N LEU A 180 -0.61 14.80 14.86
CA LEU A 180 -1.60 15.33 13.94
C LEU A 180 -2.04 14.24 12.97
N ARG A 181 -3.30 13.84 13.06
CA ARG A 181 -3.93 12.90 12.15
C ARG A 181 -4.53 13.68 10.99
N VAL A 182 -4.13 13.34 9.77
CA VAL A 182 -4.50 14.07 8.55
C VAL A 182 -5.08 13.11 7.54
N ARG A 183 -6.24 13.45 6.99
CA ARG A 183 -6.79 12.79 5.81
C ARG A 183 -6.12 13.36 4.57
N PHE A 184 -5.39 12.53 3.84
CA PHE A 184 -4.69 12.92 2.63
C PHE A 184 -5.69 13.44 1.59
N PRO A 185 -5.40 14.58 0.93
CA PRO A 185 -6.37 15.24 0.06
C PRO A 185 -6.74 14.35 -1.13
N ASP A 186 -8.04 14.29 -1.37
CA ASP A 186 -8.60 13.74 -2.59
C ASP A 186 -8.60 14.84 -3.66
N THR A 187 -7.78 14.65 -4.69
CA THR A 187 -7.46 15.66 -5.72
C THR A 187 -8.01 15.28 -7.09
N ASP A 188 -8.97 14.36 -7.15
CA ASP A 188 -9.65 13.95 -8.38
C ASP A 188 -10.16 15.13 -9.22
N PRO A 189 -10.79 16.17 -8.62
CA PRO A 189 -11.26 17.32 -9.39
C PRO A 189 -10.14 18.18 -10.04
N LEU A 190 -8.87 17.89 -9.74
CA LEU A 190 -7.72 18.68 -10.21
C LEU A 190 -6.99 18.04 -11.41
N VAL A 191 -7.28 16.78 -11.73
CA VAL A 191 -6.59 16.06 -12.80
C VAL A 191 -7.61 15.32 -13.67
N GLY A 192 -7.63 15.58 -14.97
CA GLY A 192 -8.57 14.90 -15.86
C GLY A 192 -10.02 15.33 -15.63
N GLY A 193 -10.94 14.36 -15.60
CA GLY A 193 -12.36 14.59 -15.33
C GLY A 193 -12.71 14.35 -13.86
N PRO A 194 -13.75 15.00 -13.30
CA PRO A 194 -14.02 15.04 -11.86
C PRO A 194 -14.51 13.72 -11.21
N ASP A 195 -14.61 12.63 -11.99
CA ASP A 195 -15.07 11.32 -11.54
C ASP A 195 -14.27 10.19 -12.24
N ASP A 196 -13.06 10.49 -12.75
CA ASP A 196 -12.24 9.51 -13.48
C ASP A 196 -11.20 8.80 -12.59
N GLU A 197 -11.20 9.08 -11.28
CA GLU A 197 -10.29 8.51 -10.28
C GLU A 197 -8.81 8.80 -10.57
N ARG A 198 -8.52 9.94 -11.20
CA ARG A 198 -7.18 10.45 -11.46
C ARG A 198 -6.90 11.59 -10.53
N THR A 199 -5.99 11.35 -9.59
CA THR A 199 -5.55 12.34 -8.61
C THR A 199 -4.16 12.85 -8.94
N LEU A 200 -3.70 13.90 -8.25
CA LEU A 200 -2.27 14.22 -8.20
C LEU A 200 -1.52 13.04 -7.56
N THR A 201 -0.39 12.63 -8.16
CA THR A 201 0.40 11.50 -7.65
C THR A 201 1.91 11.76 -7.79
N GLY A 202 2.73 10.94 -7.12
CA GLY A 202 4.19 11.03 -7.18
C GLY A 202 4.79 11.64 -5.91
N PRO A 203 6.04 12.12 -5.94
CA PRO A 203 6.67 12.78 -4.80
C PRO A 203 5.80 13.92 -4.25
N ALA A 204 5.59 13.93 -2.94
CA ALA A 204 4.82 14.98 -2.28
C ALA A 204 5.45 15.42 -0.97
N THR A 205 5.53 16.72 -0.76
CA THR A 205 6.01 17.34 0.49
C THR A 205 4.82 17.74 1.34
N ILE A 206 4.80 17.36 2.61
CA ILE A 206 3.75 17.70 3.57
C ILE A 206 4.33 18.62 4.62
N ALA A 207 3.82 19.84 4.71
CA ALA A 207 4.19 20.80 5.74
C ALA A 207 2.98 21.14 6.61
N VAL A 208 3.21 21.23 7.93
CA VAL A 208 2.22 21.70 8.89
C VAL A 208 2.68 23.04 9.42
N THR A 209 1.80 24.02 9.36
CA THR A 209 2.01 25.35 9.95
C THR A 209 0.92 25.67 10.96
N THR A 210 1.22 26.57 11.89
CA THR A 210 0.19 27.15 12.76
C THR A 210 -0.75 28.06 11.97
N ALA A 211 -2.03 28.10 12.34
CA ALA A 211 -3.01 28.96 11.71
C ALA A 211 -2.59 30.44 11.78
N GLY A 212 -2.68 31.15 10.65
CA GLY A 212 -2.25 32.55 10.52
C GLY A 212 -0.77 32.73 10.18
N ALA A 213 0.05 31.68 10.23
CA ALA A 213 1.40 31.73 9.67
C ALA A 213 1.38 31.80 8.13
N PRO A 214 2.43 32.33 7.48
CA PRO A 214 2.56 32.28 6.03
C PRO A 214 2.54 30.83 5.49
N LEU A 215 1.87 30.61 4.36
CA LEU A 215 1.89 29.30 3.71
C LEU A 215 3.32 28.97 3.22
N PRO A 216 3.82 27.74 3.44
CA PRO A 216 5.20 27.37 3.12
C PRO A 216 5.37 27.03 1.62
N CYS A 217 4.88 27.88 0.72
CA CYS A 217 4.91 27.65 -0.72
C CYS A 217 6.32 27.63 -1.32
N GLY A 218 7.32 28.08 -0.54
CA GLY A 218 8.75 27.87 -0.83
C GLY A 218 9.15 26.42 -1.02
N LEU A 219 8.41 25.49 -0.42
CA LEU A 219 8.66 24.05 -0.49
C LEU A 219 8.36 23.45 -1.87
N ALA A 220 7.84 24.22 -2.82
CA ALA A 220 7.72 23.78 -4.21
C ALA A 220 9.10 23.57 -4.87
N SER A 221 10.12 24.31 -4.43
CA SER A 221 11.50 24.11 -4.90
C SER A 221 12.51 23.81 -3.79
N ALA A 222 12.12 23.96 -2.51
CA ALA A 222 13.00 23.78 -1.37
C ALA A 222 12.76 22.46 -0.64
N ARG A 223 13.82 21.95 0.02
CA ARG A 223 13.77 20.75 0.86
C ARG A 223 13.36 21.12 2.28
N CYS A 224 12.67 20.22 2.98
CA CYS A 224 12.37 20.37 4.40
C CYS A 224 13.65 20.43 5.25
N ALA A 225 14.69 19.68 4.86
CA ALA A 225 16.01 19.69 5.50
C ALA A 225 16.65 21.10 5.54
N GLU A 226 16.26 21.97 4.62
CA GLU A 226 16.79 23.34 4.47
C GLU A 226 15.76 24.40 4.93
N SER A 227 14.55 23.98 5.32
CA SER A 227 13.41 24.87 5.55
C SER A 227 12.88 24.84 6.99
N ALA A 228 13.60 24.18 7.92
CA ALA A 228 13.16 24.02 9.31
C ALA A 228 12.94 25.35 10.08
N ALA A 229 13.49 26.46 9.58
CA ALA A 229 13.35 27.80 10.18
C ALA A 229 12.16 28.63 9.63
N LEU A 230 11.30 28.05 8.79
CA LEU A 230 10.15 28.77 8.27
C LEU A 230 9.20 29.22 9.41
N PRO A 231 8.70 30.47 9.40
CA PRO A 231 7.84 30.97 10.46
C PRO A 231 6.59 30.11 10.66
N GLY A 232 6.35 29.69 11.90
CA GLY A 232 5.17 28.91 12.26
C GLY A 232 5.14 27.47 11.75
N LEU A 233 6.24 26.98 11.15
CA LEU A 233 6.39 25.59 10.73
C LEU A 233 6.47 24.66 11.95
N VAL A 234 5.66 23.60 11.92
CA VAL A 234 5.53 22.61 13.01
C VAL A 234 6.13 21.28 12.58
N ALA A 235 5.82 20.82 11.38
CA ALA A 235 6.35 19.60 10.78
C ALA A 235 6.60 19.82 9.29
N CYS A 236 7.58 19.11 8.73
CA CYS A 236 7.91 19.13 7.31
C CYS A 236 8.43 17.75 6.88
N VAL A 237 7.63 17.09 6.03
CA VAL A 237 7.84 15.73 5.56
C VAL A 237 8.04 15.74 4.05
N ASP A 238 9.25 15.43 3.60
CA ASP A 238 9.59 15.26 2.18
C ASP A 238 10.43 13.99 2.00
N GLU A 239 11.74 14.07 2.18
CA GLU A 239 12.68 12.97 2.17
C GLU A 239 12.56 12.17 3.47
N PHE A 240 12.66 10.85 3.34
CA PHE A 240 12.88 10.02 4.52
C PHE A 240 14.35 9.69 4.68
N PHE A 241 14.77 9.59 5.94
CA PHE A 241 16.14 9.29 6.29
C PHE A 241 16.24 7.94 6.99
N THR A 242 17.38 7.29 6.80
CA THR A 242 17.69 5.97 7.33
C THR A 242 17.44 5.92 8.84
N ALA A 243 16.73 4.87 9.28
CA ALA A 243 16.43 4.60 10.68
C ALA A 243 17.64 4.03 11.44
N ASP A 244 18.75 4.74 11.44
CA ASP A 244 20.03 4.38 12.08
C ASP A 244 20.19 4.96 13.50
N GLY A 245 19.14 5.60 14.03
CA GLY A 245 19.15 6.29 15.32
C GLY A 245 19.84 7.65 15.32
N SER A 246 20.39 8.11 14.19
CA SER A 246 20.91 9.47 14.05
C SER A 246 19.78 10.49 13.84
N CYS A 247 20.12 11.77 13.77
CA CYS A 247 19.23 12.83 13.28
C CYS A 247 19.78 13.47 12.01
N HIS A 248 20.59 12.73 11.24
CA HIS A 248 21.20 13.27 10.03
C HIS A 248 20.16 13.39 8.91
N THR A 249 20.19 14.54 8.24
CA THR A 249 19.31 14.93 7.13
C THR A 249 20.10 15.22 5.85
N ALA A 250 21.38 14.83 5.80
CA ALA A 250 22.20 15.00 4.61
C ALA A 250 21.75 14.02 3.50
N PRO A 251 21.98 14.35 2.21
CA PRO A 251 21.60 13.48 1.09
C PRO A 251 22.13 12.04 1.20
N ALA A 252 23.29 11.84 1.82
CA ALA A 252 23.89 10.52 2.02
C ALA A 252 23.12 9.63 3.01
N ASN A 253 22.19 10.20 3.79
CA ASN A 253 21.40 9.50 4.81
C ASN A 253 19.97 9.21 4.36
N VAL A 254 19.57 9.63 3.15
CA VAL A 254 18.24 9.38 2.60
C VAL A 254 17.99 7.86 2.54
N ASP A 255 16.79 7.44 2.91
CA ASP A 255 16.38 6.04 2.90
C ASP A 255 16.39 5.48 1.47
N GLN A 256 16.99 4.30 1.30
CA GLN A 256 17.19 3.69 -0.03
C GLN A 256 15.93 3.02 -0.59
N THR A 257 14.97 2.69 0.26
CA THR A 257 13.72 2.03 -0.13
C THR A 257 12.67 3.07 -0.47
N PHE A 258 12.46 3.99 0.48
CA PHE A 258 11.50 5.09 0.37
C PHE A 258 12.24 6.41 0.56
N ALA A 259 12.84 6.93 -0.52
CA ALA A 259 13.60 8.16 -0.43
C ALA A 259 12.75 9.40 -0.10
N HIS A 260 11.47 9.39 -0.46
CA HIS A 260 10.56 10.52 -0.36
C HIS A 260 9.12 10.06 -0.09
N PHE A 261 8.33 10.87 0.62
CA PHE A 261 6.90 10.65 0.74
C PHE A 261 6.23 10.66 -0.65
N THR A 262 5.41 9.65 -0.93
CA THR A 262 4.78 9.49 -2.26
C THR A 262 3.25 9.48 -2.18
N ALA A 263 2.61 10.36 -2.93
CA ALA A 263 1.18 10.35 -3.17
C ALA A 263 0.81 9.22 -4.15
N LEU A 264 -0.03 8.29 -3.71
CA LEU A 264 -0.51 7.16 -4.49
C LEU A 264 -1.80 7.55 -5.26
N PRO A 265 -2.08 6.92 -6.41
CA PRO A 265 -3.41 6.97 -6.99
C PRO A 265 -4.45 6.27 -6.10
N PRO A 266 -5.75 6.40 -6.39
CA PRO A 266 -6.75 5.54 -5.76
C PRO A 266 -6.43 4.06 -6.00
N LEU A 267 -6.86 3.22 -5.07
CA LEU A 267 -6.61 1.78 -5.09
C LEU A 267 -7.15 1.12 -6.37
N ASN A 268 -6.38 0.20 -6.92
CA ASN A 268 -6.80 -0.68 -8.00
C ASN A 268 -7.62 -1.85 -7.42
N ASP A 269 -8.92 -1.94 -7.69
CA ASP A 269 -9.71 -3.13 -7.34
C ASP A 269 -9.28 -4.30 -8.23
N TYR A 270 -8.51 -5.23 -7.66
CA TYR A 270 -8.00 -6.37 -8.41
C TYR A 270 -9.12 -7.21 -9.01
N ARG A 271 -10.27 -7.37 -8.33
CA ARG A 271 -11.42 -8.11 -8.86
C ARG A 271 -12.04 -7.40 -10.06
N ALA A 272 -12.04 -6.08 -10.07
CA ALA A 272 -12.54 -5.30 -11.21
C ALA A 272 -11.58 -5.36 -12.41
N ILE A 273 -10.28 -5.53 -12.17
CA ILE A 273 -9.26 -5.60 -13.22
C ILE A 273 -9.18 -7.00 -13.83
N VAL A 274 -9.31 -8.06 -13.04
CA VAL A 274 -9.20 -9.44 -13.52
C VAL A 274 -10.46 -9.88 -14.25
N ALA A 275 -10.30 -10.36 -15.48
CA ALA A 275 -11.35 -11.03 -16.25
C ALA A 275 -11.75 -12.35 -15.56
N ALA A 276 -13.04 -12.68 -15.53
CA ALA A 276 -13.56 -13.80 -14.74
C ALA A 276 -13.10 -15.21 -15.19
N SER A 277 -12.39 -15.37 -16.30
CA SER A 277 -11.79 -16.65 -16.71
C SER A 277 -10.67 -16.46 -17.74
N GLY A 278 -9.78 -17.45 -17.88
CA GLY A 278 -8.65 -17.45 -18.83
C GLY A 278 -9.01 -17.54 -20.32
N ASP A 279 -10.23 -17.13 -20.70
CA ASP A 279 -10.67 -17.09 -22.08
C ASP A 279 -10.52 -15.67 -22.65
N ALA A 280 -10.06 -15.54 -23.89
CA ALA A 280 -10.01 -14.26 -24.59
C ALA A 280 -11.39 -13.55 -24.65
N ALA A 281 -12.50 -14.29 -24.52
CA ALA A 281 -13.86 -13.77 -24.41
C ALA A 281 -14.19 -13.17 -23.02
N ALA A 282 -13.51 -13.60 -21.95
CA ALA A 282 -13.64 -13.00 -20.62
C ALA A 282 -12.91 -11.65 -20.52
N ARG A 283 -12.04 -11.36 -21.51
CA ARG A 283 -11.69 -10.04 -22.05
C ARG A 283 -12.66 -8.94 -21.70
N ASP A 284 -13.95 -9.19 -21.96
CA ASP A 284 -15.04 -8.22 -21.91
C ASP A 284 -15.78 -8.15 -20.55
N THR A 285 -15.42 -8.99 -19.57
CA THR A 285 -16.07 -9.07 -18.24
C THR A 285 -15.38 -8.26 -17.14
N ALA A 286 -14.12 -7.84 -17.33
CA ALA A 286 -13.46 -6.92 -16.39
C ALA A 286 -14.23 -5.60 -16.33
N LEU A 287 -14.41 -5.06 -15.12
CA LEU A 287 -15.18 -3.82 -14.88
C LEU A 287 -14.28 -2.58 -14.91
N ALA A 288 -12.98 -2.72 -14.63
CA ALA A 288 -12.03 -1.62 -14.67
C ALA A 288 -11.59 -1.33 -16.12
N ALA A 289 -11.57 -0.05 -16.49
CA ALA A 289 -11.10 0.42 -17.80
C ALA A 289 -9.57 0.62 -17.83
N GLU A 290 -8.95 0.76 -16.68
CA GLU A 290 -7.54 1.12 -16.52
C GLU A 290 -6.92 0.53 -15.24
N VAL A 291 -5.60 0.38 -15.27
CA VAL A 291 -4.76 0.18 -14.08
C VAL A 291 -3.95 1.45 -13.86
N ARG A 292 -3.92 1.92 -12.61
CA ARG A 292 -3.26 3.17 -12.20
C ARG A 292 -2.03 2.88 -11.35
N PHE A 293 -0.93 3.56 -11.63
CA PHE A 293 0.25 3.55 -10.76
C PHE A 293 0.90 4.93 -10.76
N THR A 294 1.78 5.16 -9.80
CA THR A 294 2.63 6.37 -9.76
C THR A 294 4.10 5.98 -9.82
N VAL A 295 4.96 6.98 -10.00
CA VAL A 295 6.40 6.83 -9.83
C VAL A 295 6.91 7.69 -8.68
N ASP A 296 7.81 7.13 -7.87
CA ASP A 296 8.45 7.86 -6.77
C ASP A 296 9.58 8.79 -7.27
N GLY A 297 10.25 9.49 -6.36
CA GLY A 297 11.31 10.45 -6.70
C GLY A 297 12.54 9.81 -7.37
N ALA A 298 12.75 8.51 -7.17
CA ALA A 298 13.80 7.74 -7.83
C ALA A 298 13.33 7.05 -9.13
N GLY A 299 12.06 7.28 -9.51
CA GLY A 299 11.42 6.72 -10.70
C GLY A 299 10.96 5.26 -10.55
N ASN A 300 10.87 4.72 -9.33
CA ASN A 300 10.30 3.38 -9.10
C ASN A 300 8.78 3.43 -9.23
N ILE A 301 8.18 2.34 -9.69
CA ILE A 301 6.73 2.23 -9.82
C ILE A 301 6.12 1.83 -8.48
N LEU A 302 5.02 2.49 -8.08
CA LEU A 302 4.18 2.10 -6.94
C LEU A 302 2.74 1.86 -7.40
N ILE A 303 2.22 0.65 -7.15
CA ILE A 303 0.89 0.19 -7.55
C ILE A 303 0.07 -0.14 -6.30
N PRO A 304 -0.88 0.71 -5.88
CA PRO A 304 -1.77 0.38 -4.78
C PRO A 304 -2.87 -0.58 -5.26
N ILE A 305 -3.03 -1.72 -4.58
CA ILE A 305 -3.97 -2.78 -4.97
C ILE A 305 -4.89 -3.15 -3.80
N ASP A 306 -6.18 -3.28 -4.09
CA ASP A 306 -7.20 -3.83 -3.22
C ASP A 306 -7.52 -5.29 -3.60
N TRP A 307 -7.23 -6.21 -2.69
CA TRP A 307 -7.41 -7.64 -2.83
C TRP A 307 -8.69 -8.16 -2.17
N ARG A 308 -9.46 -7.31 -1.48
CA ARG A 308 -10.64 -7.76 -0.70
C ARG A 308 -11.65 -8.57 -1.52
N GLY A 309 -11.75 -8.27 -2.82
CA GLY A 309 -12.61 -9.00 -3.74
C GLY A 309 -12.17 -10.45 -4.03
N THR A 310 -10.96 -10.87 -3.67
CA THR A 310 -10.41 -12.21 -3.95
C THR A 310 -10.12 -13.06 -2.73
N LEU A 311 -10.00 -12.45 -1.55
CA LEU A 311 -9.77 -13.15 -0.28
C LEU A 311 -10.91 -14.13 0.04
N VAL A 312 -10.57 -15.29 0.62
CA VAL A 312 -11.56 -16.29 1.04
C VAL A 312 -12.24 -15.81 2.31
N SER A 313 -13.57 -15.76 2.32
CA SER A 313 -14.34 -15.38 3.51
C SER A 313 -14.65 -16.56 4.45
N ASP A 314 -14.00 -17.71 4.26
CA ASP A 314 -14.25 -18.90 5.08
C ASP A 314 -13.44 -18.82 6.39
N PRO A 315 -14.11 -18.70 7.56
CA PRO A 315 -13.45 -18.53 8.85
C PRO A 315 -12.58 -19.73 9.27
N GLY A 316 -12.66 -20.88 8.59
CA GLY A 316 -11.90 -22.07 8.92
C GLY A 316 -10.55 -22.24 8.20
N LEU A 317 -10.23 -21.43 7.20
CA LEU A 317 -9.04 -21.62 6.36
C LEU A 317 -8.34 -20.28 6.05
N PRO A 318 -7.15 -20.00 6.62
CA PRO A 318 -6.27 -18.93 6.13
C PRO A 318 -5.71 -19.37 4.77
N ALA A 319 -6.50 -19.21 3.71
CA ALA A 319 -6.10 -19.61 2.38
C ALA A 319 -5.47 -18.42 1.65
N GLN A 320 -4.14 -18.39 1.61
CA GLN A 320 -3.39 -17.59 0.64
C GLN A 320 -3.97 -17.84 -0.77
N ARG A 321 -4.31 -16.78 -1.49
CA ARG A 321 -4.78 -16.89 -2.87
C ARG A 321 -3.60 -16.80 -3.80
N GLN A 322 -3.41 -17.80 -4.67
CA GLN A 322 -2.45 -17.66 -5.77
C GLN A 322 -2.97 -16.63 -6.77
N LEU A 323 -2.06 -15.78 -7.23
CA LEU A 323 -2.32 -14.67 -8.12
C LEU A 323 -1.34 -14.74 -9.28
N ARG A 324 -1.84 -14.44 -10.48
CA ARG A 324 -1.00 -14.26 -11.65
C ARG A 324 -1.40 -12.97 -12.34
N GLY A 325 -0.43 -12.18 -12.71
CA GLY A 325 -0.66 -10.98 -13.50
C GLY A 325 0.39 -10.82 -14.56
N SER A 326 -0.04 -10.55 -15.78
CA SER A 326 0.85 -10.39 -16.90
C SER A 326 0.53 -9.15 -17.74
N ASN A 327 1.56 -8.42 -18.15
CA ASN A 327 1.41 -7.22 -18.97
C ASN A 327 2.53 -7.07 -20.01
N THR A 328 2.22 -6.46 -21.15
CA THR A 328 3.21 -6.13 -22.19
C THR A 328 3.58 -4.66 -22.17
N VAL A 329 3.49 -4.00 -21.01
CA VAL A 329 3.76 -2.56 -20.89
C VAL A 329 5.19 -2.29 -21.32
N ARG A 330 5.35 -1.32 -22.20
CA ARG A 330 6.66 -0.96 -22.75
C ARG A 330 7.52 -0.34 -21.67
N ALA A 331 8.76 -0.81 -21.57
CA ALA A 331 9.71 -0.36 -20.58
C ALA A 331 10.12 1.12 -20.77
N LEU A 332 10.33 1.52 -22.02
CA LEU A 332 10.79 2.86 -22.41
C LEU A 332 10.03 3.27 -23.68
N LEU A 333 9.61 4.53 -23.78
CA LEU A 333 8.91 5.06 -24.97
C LEU A 333 9.73 4.89 -26.27
N THR A 334 11.05 4.78 -26.15
CA THR A 334 12.00 4.76 -27.27
C THR A 334 12.59 3.38 -27.59
N LEU A 335 12.33 2.35 -26.77
CA LEU A 335 12.86 0.99 -26.99
C LEU A 335 11.72 -0.01 -27.20
N ALA A 336 11.90 -0.87 -28.20
CA ALA A 336 11.00 -2.00 -28.43
C ALA A 336 11.26 -3.08 -27.36
N GLY A 337 10.26 -3.37 -26.51
CA GLY A 337 10.32 -4.45 -25.52
C GLY A 337 9.40 -4.21 -24.33
N SER A 338 8.93 -5.29 -23.71
CA SER A 338 8.28 -5.25 -22.40
C SER A 338 9.32 -5.01 -21.31
N ILE A 339 8.88 -4.54 -20.14
CA ILE A 339 9.70 -4.62 -18.93
C ILE A 339 10.14 -6.09 -18.75
N THR A 340 11.40 -6.30 -18.38
CA THR A 340 11.92 -7.62 -17.98
C THR A 340 12.63 -7.43 -16.66
N LEU A 341 12.16 -8.12 -15.63
CA LEU A 341 12.72 -8.00 -14.29
C LEU A 341 13.90 -8.97 -14.16
N PRO A 342 15.12 -8.50 -13.82
CA PRO A 342 16.29 -9.36 -13.73
C PRO A 342 16.17 -10.44 -12.65
N SER A 343 15.60 -10.08 -11.49
CA SER A 343 15.38 -10.98 -10.36
C SER A 343 14.17 -10.53 -9.54
N ARG A 344 13.79 -11.34 -8.56
CA ARG A 344 12.74 -10.99 -7.58
C ARG A 344 13.06 -9.74 -6.74
N ASP A 345 14.33 -9.35 -6.65
CA ASP A 345 14.75 -8.21 -5.80
C ASP A 345 14.32 -6.86 -6.38
N PHE A 346 13.87 -6.84 -7.63
CA PHE A 346 13.26 -5.67 -8.26
C PHE A 346 11.76 -5.55 -8.00
N VAL A 347 11.15 -6.50 -7.29
CA VAL A 347 9.73 -6.48 -6.92
C VAL A 347 9.60 -6.62 -5.42
N SER A 348 8.76 -5.79 -4.82
CA SER A 348 8.45 -5.88 -3.39
C SER A 348 6.99 -5.54 -3.15
N ALA A 349 6.40 -6.13 -2.13
CA ALA A 349 5.06 -5.81 -1.67
C ALA A 349 5.14 -5.21 -0.27
N TYR A 350 4.38 -4.15 -0.05
CA TYR A 350 4.31 -3.45 1.22
C TYR A 350 2.87 -3.35 1.71
N THR A 351 2.69 -3.35 3.02
CA THR A 351 1.45 -2.87 3.64
C THR A 351 1.22 -1.39 3.32
N PRO A 352 -0.02 -0.87 3.50
CA PRO A 352 -0.26 0.57 3.44
C PRO A 352 0.61 1.41 4.40
N GLY A 353 1.11 0.80 5.48
CA GLY A 353 2.05 1.42 6.42
C GLY A 353 3.52 1.30 6.02
N GLY A 354 3.85 0.76 4.84
CA GLY A 354 5.23 0.63 4.37
C GLY A 354 6.03 -0.54 4.94
N ALA A 355 5.42 -1.44 5.71
CA ALA A 355 6.08 -2.67 6.15
C ALA A 355 6.16 -3.70 5.01
N VAL A 356 7.32 -4.35 4.85
CA VAL A 356 7.56 -5.39 3.83
C VAL A 356 6.69 -6.62 4.08
N LEU A 357 6.13 -7.19 3.02
CA LEU A 357 5.35 -8.44 3.04
C LEU A 357 6.15 -9.58 2.40
N PRO A 358 6.50 -10.64 3.16
CA PRO A 358 7.27 -11.78 2.64
C PRO A 358 6.39 -12.88 2.00
N PRO A 359 7.00 -13.61 1.06
CA PRO A 359 7.08 -13.23 -0.35
C PRO A 359 5.71 -13.33 -1.01
N MET A 360 5.37 -12.36 -1.86
CA MET A 360 4.11 -12.41 -2.58
C MET A 360 4.23 -12.49 -4.09
N PHE A 361 5.35 -12.15 -4.75
CA PHE A 361 5.42 -12.21 -6.21
C PHE A 361 6.82 -12.55 -6.73
N GLU A 362 6.90 -13.53 -7.62
CA GLU A 362 8.09 -13.92 -8.37
C GLU A 362 7.91 -13.58 -9.85
N PRO A 363 8.90 -12.94 -10.50
CA PRO A 363 8.87 -12.72 -11.93
C PRO A 363 9.02 -14.06 -12.66
N GLN A 364 8.08 -14.37 -13.55
CA GLN A 364 8.18 -15.51 -14.46
C GLN A 364 8.74 -15.06 -15.80
N SER A 365 9.68 -15.82 -16.33
CA SER A 365 10.29 -15.57 -17.64
C SER A 365 9.31 -15.91 -18.76
N ALA A 366 8.63 -14.90 -19.30
CA ALA A 366 7.86 -15.00 -20.54
C ALA A 366 8.49 -14.11 -21.62
N ARG A 367 8.42 -14.54 -22.90
CA ARG A 367 8.89 -13.69 -24.01
C ARG A 367 7.94 -12.52 -24.17
N ASN A 368 8.45 -11.30 -24.00
CA ASN A 368 7.75 -10.03 -24.26
C ASN A 368 6.59 -9.68 -23.28
N GLU A 369 6.60 -10.24 -22.07
CA GLU A 369 5.61 -9.94 -21.03
C GLU A 369 6.25 -9.98 -19.63
N VAL A 370 5.93 -9.01 -18.77
CA VAL A 370 6.19 -9.18 -17.33
C VAL A 370 5.08 -10.04 -16.79
N THR A 371 5.40 -11.23 -16.30
CA THR A 371 4.46 -12.03 -15.50
C THR A 371 4.92 -12.06 -14.06
N LEU A 372 4.04 -11.69 -13.14
CA LEU A 372 4.23 -11.84 -11.70
C LEU A 372 3.33 -12.97 -11.22
N PHE A 373 3.92 -14.00 -10.62
CA PHE A 373 3.21 -15.09 -9.98
C PHE A 373 3.38 -15.03 -8.48
N GLY A 374 2.31 -15.21 -7.73
CA GLY A 374 2.30 -14.78 -6.36
C GLY A 374 1.19 -15.29 -5.48
N SER A 375 1.12 -14.78 -4.26
CA SER A 375 -0.04 -14.95 -3.40
C SER A 375 -0.37 -13.72 -2.57
N THR A 376 -1.61 -13.57 -2.10
CA THR A 376 -2.00 -12.55 -1.11
C THR A 376 -2.87 -13.13 -0.01
N ASP A 377 -2.67 -12.67 1.21
CA ASP A 377 -3.50 -12.91 2.39
C ASP A 377 -3.92 -11.61 3.10
N VAL A 378 -3.54 -10.45 2.56
CA VAL A 378 -3.86 -9.13 3.10
C VAL A 378 -4.84 -8.39 2.20
N PRO A 379 -5.72 -7.53 2.77
CA PRO A 379 -6.74 -6.83 1.99
C PRO A 379 -6.15 -5.77 1.06
N LEU A 380 -5.04 -5.13 1.43
CA LEU A 380 -4.46 -4.00 0.70
C LEU A 380 -2.94 -4.15 0.64
N THR A 381 -2.35 -3.83 -0.51
CA THR A 381 -0.89 -3.74 -0.65
C THR A 381 -0.48 -2.60 -1.56
N VAL A 382 0.77 -2.17 -1.43
CA VAL A 382 1.47 -1.38 -2.45
C VAL A 382 2.57 -2.24 -3.06
N LEU A 383 2.43 -2.57 -4.35
CA LEU A 383 3.50 -3.22 -5.10
C LEU A 383 4.51 -2.16 -5.54
N ARG A 384 5.79 -2.43 -5.33
CA ARG A 384 6.89 -1.59 -5.79
C ARG A 384 7.72 -2.35 -6.82
N LEU A 385 7.91 -1.78 -7.99
CA LEU A 385 8.89 -2.25 -8.96
C LEU A 385 10.07 -1.28 -8.95
N ALA A 386 11.26 -1.78 -8.63
CA ALA A 386 12.46 -0.98 -8.62
C ALA A 386 12.91 -0.69 -10.05
N ARG A 387 13.25 0.57 -10.34
CA ARG A 387 13.81 0.98 -11.63
C ARG A 387 15.25 0.53 -11.79
N ARG A 388 15.99 0.41 -10.68
CA ARG A 388 17.42 0.06 -10.62
C ARG A 388 17.69 -0.87 -9.45
N SER A 389 18.81 -1.58 -9.51
CA SER A 389 19.28 -2.37 -8.37
C SER A 389 19.60 -1.46 -7.19
N ALA A 390 19.29 -1.87 -5.95
CA ALA A 390 19.66 -1.11 -4.75
C ALA A 390 21.16 -0.81 -4.64
N ALA A 391 22.02 -1.67 -5.22
CA ALA A 391 23.47 -1.52 -5.21
C ALA A 391 24.04 -0.74 -6.42
N PHE A 392 23.20 -0.12 -7.25
CA PHE A 392 23.60 0.58 -8.47
C PHE A 392 24.61 -0.20 -9.32
N LYS A 393 24.21 -1.40 -9.78
CA LYS A 393 25.01 -2.26 -10.63
C LYS A 393 24.37 -2.43 -12.01
N GLU A 394 25.21 -2.67 -13.01
CA GLU A 394 24.83 -2.90 -14.40
C GLU A 394 25.61 -4.06 -15.01
N CYS A 395 25.05 -4.69 -16.03
CA CYS A 395 25.77 -5.68 -16.82
C CYS A 395 26.84 -5.02 -17.69
N ALA A 396 28.09 -5.44 -17.56
CA ALA A 396 29.21 -4.86 -18.30
C ALA A 396 29.17 -5.18 -19.81
N ASP A 397 28.61 -6.34 -20.14
CA ASP A 397 28.72 -7.04 -21.41
C ASP A 397 27.54 -8.02 -21.62
N GLY A 398 27.54 -8.74 -22.74
CA GLY A 398 26.45 -9.64 -23.13
C GLY A 398 25.23 -8.93 -23.75
N THR A 399 24.14 -9.68 -23.94
CA THR A 399 22.90 -9.13 -24.53
C THR A 399 22.14 -8.20 -23.58
N HIS A 400 22.48 -8.23 -22.28
CA HIS A 400 21.93 -7.37 -21.24
C HIS A 400 22.85 -6.20 -20.89
N ARG A 401 23.89 -5.91 -21.69
CA ARG A 401 24.85 -4.82 -21.42
C ARG A 401 24.13 -3.50 -21.08
N GLY A 402 24.52 -2.90 -19.97
CA GLY A 402 23.96 -1.65 -19.44
C GLY A 402 22.67 -1.82 -18.62
N LEU A 403 22.02 -2.98 -18.64
CA LEU A 403 20.83 -3.22 -17.83
C LEU A 403 21.18 -3.43 -16.36
N PRO A 404 20.31 -3.01 -15.42
CA PRO A 404 20.46 -3.31 -14.00
C PRO A 404 20.62 -4.80 -13.71
N CYS A 405 21.48 -5.12 -12.74
CA CYS A 405 21.71 -6.48 -12.26
C CYS A 405 22.00 -6.44 -10.75
N LEU A 406 21.89 -7.57 -10.07
CA LEU A 406 22.38 -7.75 -8.70
C LEU A 406 23.59 -8.68 -8.67
N VAL A 407 23.52 -9.74 -9.47
CA VAL A 407 24.53 -10.80 -9.61
C VAL A 407 24.84 -11.06 -11.09
N SER A 408 26.00 -11.65 -11.39
CA SER A 408 26.40 -11.92 -12.78
C SER A 408 25.46 -12.87 -13.53
N ALA A 409 24.67 -13.69 -12.81
CA ALA A 409 23.68 -14.56 -13.43
C ALA A 409 22.54 -13.79 -14.12
N ASP A 410 22.30 -12.53 -13.73
CA ASP A 410 21.31 -11.65 -14.36
C ASP A 410 21.77 -11.16 -15.74
N CYS A 411 23.09 -11.23 -16.00
CA CYS A 411 23.72 -10.74 -17.21
C CYS A 411 23.90 -11.89 -18.20
N ALA A 412 23.01 -11.98 -19.20
CA ALA A 412 23.06 -13.01 -20.24
C ALA A 412 24.37 -12.93 -21.04
N GLY A 413 25.35 -13.77 -20.65
CA GLY A 413 26.69 -13.81 -21.25
C GLY A 413 27.62 -12.68 -20.79
N GLY A 414 27.43 -12.11 -19.60
CA GLY A 414 28.25 -11.01 -19.08
C GLY A 414 28.47 -11.04 -17.56
N THR A 415 29.08 -9.98 -17.03
CA THR A 415 29.33 -9.81 -15.59
C THR A 415 28.59 -8.62 -15.01
N CYS A 416 28.12 -8.77 -13.77
CA CYS A 416 27.48 -7.67 -13.04
C CYS A 416 28.53 -6.84 -12.32
N ARG A 417 28.59 -5.53 -12.60
CA ARG A 417 29.59 -4.60 -12.06
C ARG A 417 28.93 -3.33 -11.51
N ALA A 418 29.71 -2.45 -10.89
CA ALA A 418 29.24 -1.11 -10.53
C ALA A 418 28.75 -0.34 -11.78
N ALA A 419 27.64 0.37 -11.63
CA ALA A 419 27.03 1.14 -12.71
C ALA A 419 27.89 2.33 -13.13
N SER A 420 27.59 2.83 -14.32
CA SER A 420 28.21 4.05 -14.86
C SER A 420 27.17 5.17 -14.92
N CYS A 421 27.61 6.42 -14.78
CA CYS A 421 26.73 7.57 -14.96
C CYS A 421 26.17 7.59 -16.39
N VAL A 422 24.86 7.73 -16.48
CA VAL A 422 24.09 7.93 -17.71
C VAL A 422 23.76 9.41 -17.81
N GLY A 423 24.36 10.08 -18.79
CA GLY A 423 24.22 11.53 -18.95
C GLY A 423 25.03 12.34 -17.92
N GLY A 424 24.77 13.65 -17.89
CA GLY A 424 25.44 14.58 -16.98
C GLY A 424 26.93 14.81 -17.29
N THR A 425 27.57 15.59 -16.42
CA THR A 425 28.98 15.99 -16.58
C THR A 425 29.98 14.86 -16.34
N LYS A 426 29.52 13.77 -15.71
CA LYS A 426 30.32 12.56 -15.40
C LYS A 426 29.89 11.34 -16.22
N SER A 427 29.21 11.52 -17.34
CA SER A 427 28.74 10.41 -18.20
C SER A 427 29.84 9.37 -18.46
N GLY A 428 29.51 8.09 -18.28
CA GLY A 428 30.40 6.95 -18.45
C GLY A 428 31.39 6.70 -17.31
N LYS A 429 31.42 7.53 -16.26
CA LYS A 429 32.22 7.27 -15.04
C LYS A 429 31.48 6.33 -14.11
N THR A 430 32.21 5.45 -13.41
CA THR A 430 31.64 4.59 -12.38
C THR A 430 31.01 5.43 -11.26
N CYS A 431 29.87 4.97 -10.76
CA CYS A 431 29.11 5.62 -9.72
C CYS A 431 28.58 4.58 -8.73
N ALA A 432 28.27 5.03 -7.51
CA ALA A 432 27.62 4.23 -6.48
C ALA A 432 26.24 4.80 -6.11
N SER A 433 25.94 6.03 -6.55
CA SER A 433 24.66 6.71 -6.31
C SER A 433 24.43 7.80 -7.36
N ASP A 434 23.21 8.33 -7.43
CA ASP A 434 22.89 9.47 -8.31
C ASP A 434 23.69 10.74 -7.98
N ALA A 435 24.08 10.92 -6.72
CA ALA A 435 24.91 12.05 -6.31
C ALA A 435 26.30 12.05 -7.00
N ASP A 436 26.77 10.89 -7.45
CA ASP A 436 28.02 10.78 -8.22
C ASP A 436 27.87 11.25 -9.67
N CYS A 437 26.64 11.46 -10.15
CA CYS A 437 26.31 11.77 -11.54
C CYS A 437 25.57 13.12 -11.66
N PRO A 438 26.24 14.27 -11.48
CA PRO A 438 25.59 15.58 -11.58
C PRO A 438 24.92 15.79 -12.94
N SER A 439 23.62 16.12 -12.90
CA SER A 439 22.78 16.28 -14.10
C SER A 439 22.64 15.00 -14.94
N GLY A 440 22.86 13.84 -14.32
CA GLY A 440 22.66 12.51 -14.89
C GLY A 440 22.15 11.56 -13.81
N GLU A 441 22.21 10.27 -14.10
CA GLU A 441 21.77 9.22 -13.19
C GLU A 441 22.81 8.12 -13.11
N CYS A 442 22.91 7.45 -11.97
CA CYS A 442 23.78 6.30 -11.83
C CYS A 442 23.11 5.04 -12.39
N GLY A 443 23.66 4.50 -13.47
CA GLY A 443 23.15 3.34 -14.19
C GLY A 443 21.89 3.62 -15.01
N HIS A 444 21.60 2.75 -15.97
CA HIS A 444 20.34 2.80 -16.72
C HIS A 444 19.18 2.28 -15.86
N GLY A 445 18.00 2.87 -16.00
CA GLY A 445 16.77 2.29 -15.46
C GLY A 445 16.24 1.14 -16.30
N LEU A 446 15.55 0.19 -15.67
CA LEU A 446 14.77 -0.85 -16.35
C LEU A 446 13.61 -0.26 -17.16
N PHE A 447 13.10 0.89 -16.73
CA PHE A 447 11.98 1.58 -17.35
C PHE A 447 12.03 3.09 -17.07
N GLU A 448 11.22 3.87 -17.80
CA GLU A 448 11.02 5.30 -17.61
C GLU A 448 9.57 5.69 -17.86
N PHE A 449 8.90 6.25 -16.85
CA PHE A 449 7.50 6.65 -16.90
C PHE A 449 7.25 8.09 -16.40
N ARG A 450 8.30 8.83 -16.04
CA ARG A 450 8.15 10.21 -15.54
C ARG A 450 7.52 11.16 -16.56
N ASP A 451 7.63 10.84 -17.85
CA ASP A 451 7.02 11.55 -18.98
C ASP A 451 5.64 11.00 -19.40
N GLN A 452 5.13 9.95 -18.73
CA GLN A 452 3.86 9.29 -19.05
C GLN A 452 2.74 9.60 -18.05
N LEU A 453 2.94 10.57 -17.16
CA LEU A 453 1.95 11.00 -16.19
C LEU A 453 0.77 11.68 -16.88
N VAL A 454 -0.46 11.35 -16.49
CA VAL A 454 -1.66 12.04 -16.98
C VAL A 454 -1.55 13.53 -16.68
N ALA A 455 -1.73 14.36 -17.72
CA ALA A 455 -1.56 15.82 -17.65
C ALA A 455 -0.18 16.26 -17.10
N GLY A 456 0.81 15.36 -17.05
CA GLY A 456 2.12 15.60 -16.45
C GLY A 456 2.15 15.67 -14.92
N VAL A 457 1.06 15.34 -14.22
CA VAL A 457 0.92 15.51 -12.75
C VAL A 457 0.17 14.36 -12.05
N GLY A 458 -0.60 13.58 -12.81
CA GLY A 458 -1.44 12.50 -12.31
C GLY A 458 -0.77 11.13 -12.36
N PRO A 459 -1.54 10.03 -12.23
CA PRO A 459 -0.99 8.69 -12.35
C PRO A 459 -0.51 8.40 -13.77
N VAL A 460 0.28 7.34 -13.89
CA VAL A 460 0.48 6.62 -15.14
C VAL A 460 -0.66 5.61 -15.29
N ILE A 461 -1.21 5.55 -16.49
CA ILE A 461 -2.37 4.71 -16.81
C ILE A 461 -2.00 3.66 -17.82
N ILE A 462 -2.35 2.41 -17.52
CA ILE A 462 -2.37 1.32 -18.48
C ILE A 462 -3.83 1.08 -18.86
N ALA A 463 -4.22 1.50 -20.06
CA ALA A 463 -5.56 1.27 -20.57
C ALA A 463 -5.77 -0.22 -20.90
N ARG A 464 -6.96 -0.75 -20.59
CA ARG A 464 -7.34 -2.16 -20.81
C ARG A 464 -7.06 -2.68 -22.23
N HIS A 465 -7.28 -1.85 -23.25
CA HIS A 465 -7.09 -2.22 -24.65
C HIS A 465 -5.61 -2.35 -25.07
N GLN A 466 -4.67 -2.09 -24.16
CA GLN A 466 -3.22 -2.14 -24.40
C GLN A 466 -2.52 -3.36 -23.77
N ASN A 467 -3.21 -4.51 -23.64
CA ASN A 467 -2.65 -5.83 -23.31
C ASN A 467 -2.30 -6.07 -21.83
N VAL A 468 -3.30 -6.03 -20.95
CA VAL A 468 -3.20 -6.64 -19.62
C VAL A 468 -3.95 -7.98 -19.66
N ALA A 469 -3.26 -9.07 -19.35
CA ALA A 469 -3.87 -10.37 -19.09
C ALA A 469 -3.63 -10.71 -17.61
N LEU A 470 -4.66 -10.54 -16.78
CA LEU A 470 -4.62 -10.99 -15.39
C LEU A 470 -5.48 -12.25 -15.32
N GLU A 471 -4.87 -13.36 -14.93
CA GLU A 471 -5.54 -14.65 -14.81
C GLU A 471 -5.63 -15.02 -13.33
N ARG A 472 -6.82 -15.41 -12.88
CA ARG A 472 -6.96 -16.15 -11.63
C ARG A 472 -6.47 -17.56 -11.90
N SER A 473 -5.39 -17.99 -11.26
CA SER A 473 -5.08 -19.43 -11.24
C SER A 473 -6.09 -20.09 -10.31
N GLU A 474 -7.05 -20.81 -10.89
CA GLU A 474 -7.76 -21.81 -10.09
C GLU A 474 -6.76 -22.91 -9.73
N PRO A 475 -6.71 -23.39 -8.49
CA PRO A 475 -5.90 -24.56 -8.18
C PRO A 475 -6.45 -25.71 -9.02
N ASP A 476 -5.66 -26.19 -9.98
CA ASP A 476 -5.94 -27.43 -10.67
C ASP A 476 -5.92 -28.55 -9.62
N VAL A 477 -7.12 -29.01 -9.23
CA VAL A 477 -7.33 -30.06 -8.22
C VAL A 477 -6.59 -31.35 -8.62
N THR A 478 -6.18 -31.47 -9.89
CA THR A 478 -5.43 -32.60 -10.43
C THR A 478 -3.93 -32.56 -10.11
N GLN A 479 -3.35 -31.40 -9.74
CA GLN A 479 -1.93 -31.30 -9.34
C GLN A 479 -1.68 -31.42 -7.83
N MET A 480 -2.73 -31.45 -6.99
CA MET A 480 -2.60 -31.63 -5.54
C MET A 480 -2.23 -33.06 -5.09
N CYS A 481 -1.98 -34.00 -6.01
CA CYS A 481 -1.60 -35.37 -5.68
C CYS A 481 -0.15 -35.76 -6.03
N VAL A 482 0.72 -34.82 -6.40
CA VAL A 482 2.13 -35.14 -6.69
C VAL A 482 3.09 -34.22 -5.91
N TRP A 483 2.96 -34.23 -4.58
CA TRP A 483 4.04 -33.87 -3.66
C TRP A 483 3.94 -34.76 -2.42
N GLN A 484 4.48 -35.98 -2.54
CA GLN A 484 5.07 -36.75 -1.45
C GLN A 484 6.53 -37.00 -1.78
#